data_AF-A0A919I7D1-F1
#
_entry.id   AF-A0A919I7D1-F1
#
_cell.length_a   1.000
_cell.length_b   1.000
_cell.length_c   1.000
_cell.angle_alpha   90.00
_cell.angle_beta   90.00
_cell.angle_gamma   90.00
#
_symmetry.space_group_name_H-M   'P 1'
#
loop_
_entity.id
_entity.type
_entity.pdbx_description
1 polymer ?
#
loop_
_entity_poly.entity_id
_entity_poly.type
_entity_poly.pdbx_seq_one_letter_code
_entity_poly.pdbx_strand_id
1 'polypeptide(L)'
;MLVVIGNSSADSILSRYLEDYQYIKTSLILNHFILIALILILLSLNHFATHRAAKIAIAVLASGLIVNVSYEQSLYLGGQKYFYTFTFIYILIIVIWVVAQVILSSVDWIRSKLENISVLVMAGLLLLMPLVGSFGTNNLLSIQIIWYTSFLFAGIYLLLYKSGPYLLTAFVIVLAINAAIQSISGVFYFPYRTNPISEESQLLLVGEERIKLNKELCASVKTAYDLVYSKTTFSPRDPIFAFASEYGYIYFLKGTLPGWGWYSETSKEMNRTQLESSRIKNIDQTIFILPVEYRLDSLYISSFKKRNVRFPEDYTKLGEFTHRLEAEQRQLAIYVPKKILKGK
;
A
#
# COMPACT_ATOMS: atom_id res chain seq x y z
N MET A 1 8.31 2.18 -6.98
CA MET A 1 9.19 0.97 -6.98
C MET A 1 8.60 -0.10 -7.88
N LEU A 2 8.98 -0.09 -9.16
CA LEU A 2 8.74 -1.21 -10.07
C LEU A 2 9.76 -2.30 -9.73
N VAL A 3 9.31 -3.37 -9.08
CA VAL A 3 10.03 -4.64 -9.20
C VAL A 3 9.86 -5.03 -10.65
N VAL A 4 10.94 -4.86 -11.43
CA VAL A 4 11.08 -5.51 -12.73
C VAL A 4 10.97 -7.00 -12.42
N ILE A 5 9.79 -7.58 -12.66
CA ILE A 5 9.61 -9.02 -12.67
C ILE A 5 10.29 -9.48 -13.95
N GLY A 6 11.61 -9.66 -13.86
CA GLY A 6 12.37 -10.37 -14.86
C GLY A 6 11.73 -11.74 -15.01
N ASN A 7 11.42 -12.09 -16.26
CA ASN A 7 11.16 -13.46 -16.65
C ASN A 7 12.43 -14.29 -16.41
N SER A 8 12.65 -14.70 -15.16
CA SER A 8 13.42 -15.88 -14.82
C SER A 8 12.51 -16.80 -14.03
N SER A 9 12.00 -17.81 -14.74
CA SER A 9 11.61 -19.08 -14.12
C SER A 9 12.63 -19.49 -13.06
N ALA A 10 12.16 -19.78 -11.85
CA ALA A 10 12.83 -20.48 -10.74
C ALA A 10 13.35 -19.69 -9.52
N ASP A 11 12.73 -18.57 -9.14
CA ASP A 11 12.64 -18.26 -7.71
C ASP A 11 11.44 -19.00 -7.13
N SER A 12 11.70 -20.20 -6.61
CA SER A 12 10.70 -20.98 -5.89
C SER A 12 10.02 -20.10 -4.82
N ILE A 13 8.74 -20.33 -4.54
CA ILE A 13 8.02 -19.65 -3.45
C ILE A 13 8.86 -19.69 -2.14
N LEU A 14 9.59 -20.78 -1.94
CA LEU A 14 10.52 -20.97 -0.83
C LEU A 14 11.71 -19.98 -0.85
N SER A 15 12.31 -19.66 -2.01
CA SER A 15 13.42 -18.69 -2.07
C SER A 15 12.95 -17.29 -1.71
N ARG A 16 11.75 -16.90 -2.12
CA ARG A 16 11.13 -15.63 -1.72
C ARG A 16 10.81 -15.57 -0.23
N TYR A 17 10.31 -16.66 0.37
CA TYR A 17 10.13 -16.74 1.82
C TYR A 17 11.46 -16.72 2.59
N LEU A 18 12.51 -17.32 2.02
CA LEU A 18 13.85 -17.26 2.60
C LEU A 18 14.43 -15.85 2.53
N GLU A 19 14.19 -15.07 1.47
CA GLU A 19 14.55 -13.65 1.42
C GLU A 19 13.81 -12.83 2.48
N ASP A 20 12.48 -12.97 2.57
CA ASP A 20 11.67 -12.32 3.62
C ASP A 20 12.21 -12.69 5.03
N TYR A 21 12.53 -13.98 5.25
CA TYR A 21 13.10 -14.47 6.49
C TYR A 21 14.50 -13.91 6.77
N GLN A 22 15.39 -13.84 5.79
CA GLN A 22 16.74 -13.30 5.96
C GLN A 22 16.69 -11.80 6.27
N TYR A 23 15.78 -11.06 5.64
CA TYR A 23 15.55 -9.65 5.96
C TYR A 23 15.09 -9.47 7.42
N ILE A 24 14.16 -10.31 7.88
CA ILE A 24 13.64 -10.30 9.27
C ILE A 24 14.70 -10.75 10.29
N LYS A 25 15.47 -11.79 9.98
CA LYS A 25 16.45 -12.42 10.89
C LYS A 25 17.66 -11.52 11.14
N THR A 26 18.21 -10.93 10.08
CA THR A 26 19.53 -10.29 10.13
C THR A 26 19.49 -8.88 10.72
N SER A 27 18.31 -8.25 10.81
CA SER A 27 18.20 -6.84 11.17
C SER A 27 17.76 -6.55 12.61
N LEU A 28 16.93 -7.38 13.25
CA LEU A 28 16.22 -6.91 14.46
C LEU A 28 16.08 -7.94 15.61
N ILE A 29 15.76 -9.22 15.39
CA ILE A 29 15.53 -10.17 16.51
C ILE A 29 16.81 -10.42 17.31
N LEU A 30 17.93 -10.69 16.62
CA LEU A 30 19.23 -10.87 17.28
C LEU A 30 19.69 -9.57 17.95
N ASN A 31 19.48 -8.43 17.28
CA ASN A 31 19.85 -7.12 17.79
C ASN A 31 19.00 -6.67 18.99
N HIS A 32 17.84 -7.31 19.21
CA HIS A 32 16.91 -6.98 20.29
C HIS A 32 16.65 -8.15 21.24
N PHE A 33 17.52 -9.17 21.22
CA PHE A 33 17.36 -10.34 22.07
C PHE A 33 17.28 -9.98 23.56
N ILE A 34 18.12 -9.05 24.02
CA ILE A 34 18.12 -8.57 25.42
C ILE A 34 16.77 -7.95 25.77
N LEU A 35 16.23 -7.10 24.89
CA LEU A 35 14.92 -6.48 25.08
C LEU A 35 13.81 -7.53 25.14
N ILE A 36 13.80 -8.47 24.19
CA ILE A 36 12.83 -9.57 24.15
C ILE A 36 12.87 -10.33 25.47
N ALA A 37 14.06 -10.70 25.95
CA ALA A 37 14.24 -11.37 27.23
C ALA A 37 13.73 -10.54 28.40
N LEU A 38 14.01 -9.23 28.44
CA LEU A 38 13.50 -8.33 29.48
C LEU A 38 11.97 -8.26 29.48
N ILE A 39 11.33 -8.14 28.32
CA ILE A 39 9.87 -8.14 28.22
C ILE A 39 9.32 -9.48 28.70
N LEU A 40 9.89 -10.61 28.29
CA LEU A 40 9.47 -11.94 28.76
C LEU A 40 9.60 -12.09 30.28
N ILE A 41 10.68 -11.57 30.88
CA ILE A 41 10.86 -11.53 32.34
C ILE A 41 9.76 -10.70 32.99
N LEU A 42 9.48 -9.49 32.48
CA LEU A 42 8.41 -8.63 32.99
C LEU A 42 7.05 -9.31 32.90
N LEU A 43 6.73 -9.95 31.77
CA LEU A 43 5.47 -10.70 31.61
C LEU A 43 5.36 -11.84 32.64
N SER A 44 6.46 -12.55 32.87
CA SER A 44 6.53 -13.63 33.87
C SER A 44 6.33 -13.08 35.29
N LEU A 45 7.01 -11.98 35.63
CA LEU A 45 6.86 -11.32 36.93
C LEU A 45 5.43 -10.81 37.15
N ASN A 46 4.77 -10.28 36.11
CA ASN A 46 3.39 -9.83 36.21
C ASN A 46 2.42 -10.96 36.57
N HIS A 47 2.66 -12.17 36.03
CA HIS A 47 1.86 -13.37 36.35
C HIS A 47 1.92 -13.70 37.84
N PHE A 48 3.12 -13.63 38.44
CA PHE A 48 3.34 -13.96 39.85
C PHE A 48 3.08 -12.80 40.83
N ALA A 49 3.01 -11.56 40.34
CA ALA A 49 2.75 -10.41 41.18
C ALA A 49 1.36 -10.51 41.84
N THR A 50 1.30 -10.29 43.16
CA THR A 50 0.04 -10.26 43.92
C THR A 50 -0.47 -8.84 44.12
N HIS A 51 0.44 -7.87 44.27
CA HIS A 51 0.10 -6.47 44.50
C HIS A 51 -0.28 -5.73 43.22
N ARG A 52 -1.39 -4.97 43.28
CA ARG A 52 -1.88 -4.13 42.17
C ARG A 52 -0.83 -3.15 41.65
N ALA A 53 -0.12 -2.47 42.55
CA ALA A 53 0.90 -1.49 42.18
C ALA A 53 2.04 -2.14 41.37
N ALA A 54 2.47 -3.34 41.75
CA ALA A 54 3.49 -4.09 41.03
C ALA A 54 3.02 -4.47 39.62
N LYS A 55 1.78 -4.95 39.46
CA LYS A 55 1.22 -5.27 38.13
C LYS A 55 1.15 -4.06 37.21
N ILE A 56 0.73 -2.92 37.74
CA ILE A 56 0.68 -1.66 36.98
C ILE A 56 2.10 -1.24 36.57
N ALA A 57 3.04 -1.23 37.50
CA ALA A 57 4.42 -0.85 37.21
C ALA A 57 5.05 -1.76 36.14
N ILE A 58 4.84 -3.07 36.24
CA ILE A 58 5.34 -4.03 35.25
C ILE A 58 4.68 -3.81 33.88
N ALA A 59 3.36 -3.60 33.84
CA ALA A 59 2.65 -3.33 32.59
C ALA A 59 3.15 -2.05 31.90
N VAL A 60 3.40 -0.99 32.69
CA VAL A 60 3.97 0.27 32.20
C VAL A 60 5.40 0.07 31.68
N LEU A 61 6.25 -0.67 32.41
CA LEU A 61 7.62 -0.96 31.98
C LEU A 61 7.65 -1.78 30.68
N ALA A 62 6.85 -2.85 30.59
CA ALA A 62 6.78 -3.69 29.40
C ALA A 62 6.29 -2.89 28.18
N SER A 63 5.25 -2.07 28.38
CA SER A 63 4.71 -1.19 27.34
C SER A 63 5.69 -0.10 26.93
N GLY A 64 6.39 0.50 27.89
CA GLY A 64 7.42 1.53 27.66
C GLY A 64 8.61 0.99 26.88
N LEU A 65 9.05 -0.23 27.16
CA LEU A 65 10.10 -0.91 26.38
C LEU A 65 9.71 -1.10 24.92
N ILE A 66 8.45 -1.47 24.66
CA ILE A 66 7.93 -1.62 23.28
C ILE A 66 7.84 -0.27 22.59
N VAL A 67 7.37 0.78 23.27
CA VAL A 67 7.34 2.14 22.72
C VAL A 67 8.76 2.63 22.42
N ASN A 68 9.72 2.41 23.32
CA ASN A 68 11.11 2.79 23.12
C ASN A 68 11.70 2.17 21.85
N VAL A 69 11.47 0.87 21.66
CA VAL A 69 11.98 0.17 20.46
C VAL A 69 11.22 0.55 19.21
N SER A 70 9.92 0.79 19.31
CA SER A 70 9.15 1.39 18.21
C SER A 70 9.80 2.69 17.75
N TYR A 71 10.19 3.55 18.69
CA TYR A 71 10.80 4.85 18.40
C TYR A 71 12.22 4.74 17.85
N GLU A 72 13.10 4.01 18.54
CA GLU A 72 14.52 3.85 18.18
C GLU A 72 14.69 3.27 16.77
N GLN A 73 13.82 2.34 16.38
CA GLN A 73 13.86 1.68 15.07
C GLN A 73 12.89 2.29 14.05
N SER A 74 12.26 3.42 14.38
CA SER A 74 11.27 4.09 13.51
C SER A 74 10.09 3.19 13.07
N LEU A 75 9.73 2.17 13.87
CA LEU A 75 8.62 1.24 13.59
C LEU A 75 7.24 1.92 13.73
N TYR A 76 7.19 3.09 14.38
CA TYR A 76 5.99 3.92 14.46
C TYR A 76 5.69 4.68 13.17
N LEU A 77 6.64 4.74 12.22
CA LEU A 77 6.42 5.39 10.93
C LEU A 77 5.69 4.43 10.00
N GLY A 78 4.70 4.97 9.29
CA GLY A 78 3.88 4.23 8.34
C GLY A 78 4.11 4.68 6.90
N GLY A 79 3.32 4.13 5.98
CA GLY A 79 3.41 4.48 4.56
C GLY A 79 4.39 3.63 3.76
N GLN A 80 4.51 3.93 2.47
CA GLN A 80 5.24 3.07 1.53
C GLN A 80 6.71 2.86 1.92
N LYS A 81 7.36 3.92 2.43
CA LYS A 81 8.76 3.91 2.82
C LYS A 81 9.06 2.99 4.01
N TYR A 82 8.10 2.84 4.92
CA TYR A 82 8.29 2.11 6.19
C TYR A 82 7.49 0.81 6.25
N PHE A 83 6.94 0.37 5.11
CA PHE A 83 6.00 -0.74 5.02
C PHE A 83 6.49 -2.03 5.69
N TYR A 84 7.71 -2.45 5.36
CA TYR A 84 8.32 -3.65 5.95
C TYR A 84 8.76 -3.42 7.40
N THR A 85 9.18 -2.20 7.71
CA THR A 85 9.67 -1.80 9.03
C THR A 85 8.54 -1.80 10.07
N PHE A 86 7.38 -1.21 9.76
CA PHE A 86 6.29 -1.12 10.73
C PHE A 86 5.63 -2.49 10.97
N THR A 87 5.51 -3.35 9.95
CA THR A 87 4.92 -4.68 10.08
C THR A 87 5.68 -5.54 11.09
N PHE A 88 7.00 -5.30 11.23
CA PHE A 88 7.86 -6.02 12.16
C PHE A 88 7.47 -5.84 13.63
N ILE A 89 7.01 -4.65 14.07
CA ILE A 89 6.64 -4.45 15.49
C ILE A 89 5.53 -5.41 15.92
N TYR A 90 4.60 -5.70 15.00
CA TYR A 90 3.48 -6.60 15.26
C TYR A 90 3.94 -8.05 15.32
N ILE A 91 4.84 -8.46 14.42
CA ILE A 91 5.47 -9.79 14.46
C ILE A 91 6.24 -9.97 15.77
N LEU A 92 7.01 -8.98 16.19
CA LEU A 92 7.76 -9.00 17.45
C LEU A 92 6.82 -9.17 18.65
N ILE A 93 5.74 -8.39 18.71
CA ILE A 93 4.71 -8.49 19.75
C ILE A 93 4.09 -9.90 19.76
N ILE A 94 3.74 -10.45 18.59
CA ILE A 94 3.20 -11.81 18.47
C ILE A 94 4.18 -12.82 19.06
N VAL A 95 5.46 -12.79 18.65
CA VAL A 95 6.48 -13.74 19.12
C VAL A 95 6.64 -13.66 20.63
N ILE A 96 6.83 -12.45 21.18
CA ILE A 96 6.97 -12.24 22.63
C ILE A 96 5.78 -12.83 23.38
N TRP A 97 4.56 -12.54 22.93
CA TRP A 97 3.35 -12.97 23.62
C TRP A 97 3.06 -14.45 23.48
N VAL A 98 3.30 -15.03 22.32
CA VAL A 98 3.18 -16.48 22.12
C VAL A 98 4.18 -17.20 23.03
N VAL A 99 5.45 -16.78 23.05
CA VAL A 99 6.48 -17.39 23.90
C VAL A 99 6.12 -17.23 25.38
N ALA A 100 5.71 -16.04 25.82
CA ALA A 100 5.26 -15.81 27.19
C ALA A 100 4.11 -16.74 27.56
N GLN A 101 3.09 -16.86 26.70
CA GLN A 101 1.93 -17.71 26.97
C GLN A 101 2.28 -19.19 26.98
N VAL A 102 3.23 -19.65 26.15
CA VAL A 102 3.73 -21.03 26.21
C VAL A 102 4.44 -21.30 27.53
N ILE A 103 5.30 -20.39 27.98
CA ILE A 103 6.01 -20.49 29.27
C ILE A 103 5.00 -20.54 30.43
N LEU A 104 4.07 -19.58 30.47
CA LEU A 104 3.08 -19.46 31.54
C LEU A 104 2.09 -20.63 31.57
N SER A 105 1.61 -21.06 30.41
CA SER A 105 0.71 -22.22 30.31
C SER A 105 1.39 -23.51 30.76
N SER A 106 2.70 -23.66 30.52
CA SER A 106 3.47 -24.80 31.03
C SER A 106 3.54 -24.80 32.56
N VAL A 107 3.71 -23.64 33.18
CA VAL A 107 3.69 -23.49 34.64
C VAL A 107 2.31 -23.80 35.23
N ASP A 108 1.24 -23.28 34.61
CA ASP A 108 -0.13 -23.49 35.06
C ASP A 108 -0.59 -24.95 34.86
N TRP A 109 -0.10 -25.61 33.80
CA TRP A 109 -0.31 -27.05 33.57
C TRP A 109 0.32 -27.91 34.66
N ILE A 110 1.58 -27.64 35.04
CA ILE A 110 2.24 -28.30 36.18
C ILE A 110 1.43 -28.10 37.47
N ARG A 111 0.78 -26.94 37.61
CA ARG A 111 -0.09 -26.62 38.77
C ARG A 111 -1.53 -27.13 38.63
N SER A 112 -1.83 -27.94 37.62
CA SER A 112 -3.16 -28.51 37.34
C SER A 112 -4.28 -27.47 37.18
N LYS A 113 -3.94 -26.22 36.82
CA LYS A 113 -4.91 -25.15 36.51
C LYS A 113 -5.19 -25.11 35.02
N LEU A 114 -5.80 -26.17 34.48
CA LEU A 114 -6.19 -26.24 33.07
C LEU A 114 -7.44 -25.40 32.78
N GLU A 115 -7.33 -24.09 33.02
CA GLU A 115 -8.36 -23.14 32.65
C GLU A 115 -8.12 -22.60 31.23
N ASN A 116 -9.17 -22.68 30.39
CA ASN A 116 -9.28 -21.99 29.12
C ASN A 116 -8.24 -22.38 28.04
N ILE A 117 -8.10 -23.68 27.78
CA ILE A 117 -7.35 -24.18 26.60
C ILE A 117 -7.99 -23.73 25.28
N SER A 118 -9.32 -23.55 25.27
CA SER A 118 -10.09 -23.05 24.11
C SER A 118 -9.62 -21.68 23.63
N VAL A 119 -9.28 -20.77 24.56
CA VAL A 119 -8.76 -19.42 24.23
C VAL A 119 -7.40 -19.52 23.55
N LEU A 120 -6.52 -20.42 24.02
CA LEU A 120 -5.20 -20.62 23.44
C LEU A 120 -5.29 -21.26 22.05
N VAL A 121 -6.17 -22.25 21.88
CA VAL A 121 -6.44 -22.87 20.57
C VAL A 121 -6.99 -21.82 19.60
N MET A 122 -7.97 -21.02 20.03
CA MET A 122 -8.54 -19.96 19.20
C MET A 122 -7.49 -18.91 18.81
N ALA A 123 -6.68 -18.46 19.77
CA ALA A 123 -5.58 -17.53 19.50
C ALA A 123 -4.58 -18.13 18.51
N GLY A 124 -4.22 -19.41 18.67
CA GLY A 124 -3.35 -20.13 17.74
C GLY A 124 -3.92 -20.19 16.33
N LEU A 125 -5.20 -20.57 16.17
CA LEU A 125 -5.87 -20.60 14.87
C LEU A 125 -5.88 -19.22 14.20
N LEU A 126 -6.20 -18.17 14.96
CA LEU A 126 -6.21 -16.78 14.47
C LEU A 126 -4.81 -16.32 14.02
N LEU A 127 -3.77 -16.66 14.77
CA LEU A 127 -2.39 -16.33 14.44
C LEU A 127 -1.85 -17.09 13.22
N LEU A 128 -2.39 -18.29 12.93
CA LEU A 128 -2.02 -19.10 11.77
C LEU A 128 -2.76 -18.69 10.48
N MET A 129 -3.77 -17.81 10.55
CA MET A 129 -4.56 -17.40 9.38
C MET A 129 -3.72 -16.88 8.19
N PRO A 130 -2.67 -16.05 8.37
CA PRO A 130 -1.82 -15.64 7.25
C PRO A 130 -1.13 -16.81 6.52
N LEU A 131 -0.80 -17.89 7.25
CA LEU A 131 -0.21 -19.09 6.67
C LEU A 131 -1.27 -19.91 5.93
N VAL A 132 -2.49 -20.02 6.47
CA VAL A 132 -3.60 -20.66 5.76
C VAL A 132 -3.93 -19.90 4.47
N GLY A 133 -3.97 -18.57 4.53
CA GLY A 133 -4.22 -17.70 3.39
C GLY A 133 -3.10 -17.68 2.35
N SER A 134 -1.89 -18.11 2.70
CA SER A 134 -0.79 -18.22 1.74
C SER A 134 -0.89 -19.47 0.86
N PHE A 135 -1.53 -20.54 1.35
CA PHE A 135 -1.74 -21.77 0.56
C PHE A 135 -2.52 -21.48 -0.72
N GLY A 136 -1.98 -21.94 -1.85
CA GLY A 136 -2.59 -21.77 -3.16
C GLY A 136 -2.42 -20.37 -3.78
N THR A 137 -1.63 -19.49 -3.15
CA THR A 137 -1.34 -18.15 -3.68
C THR A 137 0.12 -18.02 -4.11
N ASN A 138 0.40 -17.07 -5.00
CA ASN A 138 1.77 -16.66 -5.37
C ASN A 138 2.23 -15.39 -4.61
N ASN A 139 1.47 -14.97 -3.60
CA ASN A 139 1.78 -13.79 -2.80
C ASN A 139 2.83 -14.11 -1.74
N LEU A 140 3.64 -13.10 -1.40
CA LEU A 140 4.56 -13.17 -0.26
C LEU A 140 3.80 -13.29 1.06
N LEU A 141 4.43 -13.87 2.07
CA LEU A 141 3.81 -14.12 3.38
C LEU A 141 3.60 -12.78 4.08
N SER A 142 4.50 -11.83 3.86
CA SER A 142 4.36 -10.43 4.27
C SER A 142 3.05 -9.80 3.78
N ILE A 143 2.64 -10.05 2.54
CA ILE A 143 1.35 -9.58 1.99
C ILE A 143 0.17 -10.26 2.71
N GLN A 144 0.27 -11.57 2.94
CA GLN A 144 -0.78 -12.31 3.65
C GLN A 144 -0.91 -11.86 5.11
N ILE A 145 0.21 -11.58 5.79
CA ILE A 145 0.21 -10.99 7.14
C ILE A 145 -0.62 -9.71 7.16
N ILE A 146 -0.50 -8.88 6.13
CA ILE A 146 -1.25 -7.62 6.01
C ILE A 146 -2.73 -7.85 5.77
N TRP A 147 -3.08 -8.70 4.80
CA TRP A 147 -4.48 -9.00 4.49
C TRP A 147 -5.21 -9.66 5.66
N TYR A 148 -4.50 -10.50 6.41
CA TYR A 148 -5.03 -11.21 7.58
C TYR A 148 -4.66 -10.53 8.91
N THR A 149 -4.24 -9.26 8.90
CA THR A 149 -3.81 -8.53 10.10
C THR A 149 -4.92 -8.42 11.17
N SER A 150 -6.19 -8.34 10.76
CA SER A 150 -7.33 -8.35 11.71
C SER A 150 -7.38 -9.62 12.56
N PHE A 151 -7.10 -10.79 11.96
CA PHE A 151 -7.03 -12.06 12.67
C PHE A 151 -5.82 -12.11 13.60
N LEU A 152 -4.67 -11.59 13.16
CA LEU A 152 -3.49 -11.47 14.01
C LEU A 152 -3.78 -10.64 15.27
N PHE A 153 -4.39 -9.46 15.12
CA PHE A 153 -4.76 -8.64 16.27
C PHE A 153 -5.80 -9.28 17.17
N ALA A 154 -6.77 -10.01 16.62
CA ALA A 154 -7.71 -10.79 17.41
C ALA A 154 -7.00 -11.88 18.24
N GLY A 155 -6.03 -12.57 17.64
CA GLY A 155 -5.17 -13.54 18.33
C GLY A 155 -4.37 -12.88 19.46
N ILE A 156 -3.69 -11.75 19.19
CA ILE A 156 -2.95 -10.98 20.19
C ILE A 156 -3.88 -10.53 21.34
N TYR A 157 -5.08 -10.04 21.02
CA TYR A 157 -6.05 -9.61 22.02
C TYR A 157 -6.44 -10.74 22.97
N LEU A 158 -6.67 -11.95 22.46
CA LEU A 158 -6.99 -13.12 23.30
C LEU A 158 -5.82 -13.51 24.21
N LEU A 159 -4.58 -13.43 23.73
CA LEU A 159 -3.38 -13.67 24.55
C LEU A 159 -3.23 -12.59 25.65
N LEU A 160 -3.47 -11.33 25.31
CA LEU A 160 -3.44 -10.21 26.26
C LEU A 160 -4.54 -10.32 27.31
N TYR A 161 -5.76 -10.68 26.90
CA TYR A 161 -6.90 -10.86 27.77
C TYR A 161 -6.60 -11.88 28.87
N LYS A 162 -5.95 -13.00 28.53
CA LYS A 162 -5.53 -14.01 29.51
C LYS A 162 -4.46 -13.51 30.49
N SER A 163 -3.67 -12.52 30.08
CA SER A 163 -2.59 -11.93 30.89
C SER A 163 -3.06 -10.92 31.94
N GLY A 164 -4.37 -10.63 31.95
CA GLY A 164 -5.01 -9.76 32.91
C GLY A 164 -5.17 -8.31 32.44
N PRO A 165 -6.01 -7.52 33.15
CA PRO A 165 -6.52 -6.25 32.66
C PRO A 165 -5.46 -5.15 32.55
N TYR A 166 -4.40 -5.20 33.35
CA TYR A 166 -3.35 -4.18 33.35
C TYR A 166 -2.48 -4.27 32.08
N LEU A 167 -2.02 -5.47 31.73
CA LEU A 167 -1.25 -5.70 30.50
C LEU A 167 -2.13 -5.47 29.27
N LEU A 168 -3.37 -5.96 29.28
CA LEU A 168 -4.32 -5.71 28.20
C LEU A 168 -4.52 -4.20 27.97
N THR A 169 -4.87 -3.44 29.00
CA THR A 169 -5.12 -2.00 28.88
C THR A 169 -3.88 -1.25 28.40
N ALA A 170 -2.71 -1.50 29.01
CA ALA A 170 -1.48 -0.79 28.67
C ALA A 170 -1.07 -1.04 27.20
N PHE A 171 -1.16 -2.29 26.74
CA PHE A 171 -0.82 -2.64 25.36
C PHE A 171 -1.84 -2.12 24.34
N VAL A 172 -3.13 -2.17 24.64
CA VAL A 172 -4.16 -1.59 23.76
C VAL A 172 -3.91 -0.10 23.56
N ILE A 173 -3.55 0.64 24.62
CA ILE A 173 -3.17 2.05 24.52
C ILE A 173 -1.95 2.23 23.62
N VAL A 174 -0.88 1.45 23.83
CA VAL A 174 0.34 1.53 23.01
C VAL A 174 0.07 1.21 21.54
N LEU A 175 -0.73 0.17 21.26
CA LEU A 175 -1.09 -0.22 19.90
C LEU A 175 -1.96 0.86 19.23
N ALA A 176 -2.92 1.44 19.95
CA ALA A 176 -3.76 2.51 19.43
C ALA A 176 -2.94 3.77 19.10
N ILE A 177 -2.01 4.16 19.98
CA ILE A 177 -1.10 5.29 19.74
C ILE A 177 -0.22 5.01 18.52
N ASN A 178 0.43 3.83 18.46
CA ASN A 178 1.25 3.47 17.30
C ASN A 178 0.43 3.45 16.01
N ALA A 179 -0.77 2.88 16.01
CA ALA A 179 -1.65 2.85 14.84
C ALA A 179 -2.04 4.26 14.38
N ALA A 180 -2.36 5.16 15.32
CA ALA A 180 -2.65 6.55 15.00
C ALA A 180 -1.44 7.26 14.40
N ILE A 181 -0.25 7.10 14.98
CA ILE A 181 0.97 7.71 14.48
C ILE A 181 1.35 7.12 13.11
N GLN A 182 1.26 5.81 12.92
CA GLN A 182 1.51 5.15 11.64
C GLN A 182 0.53 5.61 10.57
N SER A 183 -0.74 5.81 10.92
CA SER A 183 -1.75 6.33 10.00
C SER A 183 -1.43 7.77 9.61
N ILE A 184 -1.11 8.62 10.58
CA ILE A 184 -0.71 10.02 10.31
C ILE A 184 0.56 10.06 9.45
N SER A 185 1.58 9.30 9.84
CA SER A 185 2.83 9.15 9.12
C SER A 185 2.61 8.68 7.68
N GLY A 186 1.85 7.61 7.51
CA GLY A 186 1.61 6.96 6.23
C GLY A 186 0.60 7.67 5.33
N VAL A 187 -0.23 8.58 5.85
CA VAL A 187 -1.19 9.35 5.04
C VAL A 187 -0.66 10.75 4.74
N PHE A 188 -0.06 11.43 5.72
CA PHE A 188 0.35 12.83 5.55
C PHE A 188 1.80 12.98 5.11
N TYR A 189 2.71 12.20 5.68
CA TYR A 189 4.16 12.40 5.51
C TYR A 189 4.77 11.48 4.47
N PHE A 190 4.33 10.23 4.41
CA PHE A 190 4.86 9.22 3.49
C PHE A 190 3.72 8.47 2.75
N PRO A 191 2.78 9.18 2.11
CA PRO A 191 1.68 8.55 1.40
C PRO A 191 2.13 7.60 0.29
N TYR A 192 1.29 6.61 0.02
CA TYR A 192 1.52 5.64 -1.03
C TYR A 192 1.40 6.30 -2.40
N ARG A 193 2.48 6.30 -3.18
CA ARG A 193 2.55 6.84 -4.56
C ARG A 193 2.29 8.33 -4.74
N THR A 194 2.32 9.12 -3.65
CA THR A 194 2.22 10.59 -3.74
C THR A 194 3.27 11.25 -2.86
N ASN A 195 3.52 12.53 -3.10
CA ASN A 195 4.33 13.36 -2.23
C ASN A 195 3.59 13.63 -0.90
N PRO A 196 4.30 14.05 0.16
CA PRO A 196 3.67 14.49 1.40
C PRO A 196 2.56 15.53 1.13
N ILE A 197 1.45 15.42 1.86
CA ILE A 197 0.31 16.35 1.71
C ILE A 197 0.72 17.80 1.98
N SER A 198 1.73 18.03 2.82
CA SER A 198 2.29 19.36 3.08
C SER A 198 2.87 20.04 1.83
N GLU A 199 3.24 19.29 0.79
CA GLU A 199 3.72 19.84 -0.48
C GLU A 199 2.57 20.28 -1.41
N GLU A 200 1.33 19.86 -1.12
CA GLU A 200 0.13 20.21 -1.89
C GLU A 200 -0.38 21.61 -1.52
N SER A 201 0.21 22.62 -2.15
CA SER A 201 -0.04 24.04 -1.85
C SER A 201 -0.81 24.79 -2.94
N GLN A 202 -0.80 24.31 -4.17
CA GLN A 202 -1.36 25.03 -5.31
C GLN A 202 -2.81 24.63 -5.54
N LEU A 203 -3.72 25.61 -5.56
CA LEU A 203 -5.13 25.37 -5.88
C LEU A 203 -5.31 25.33 -7.40
N LEU A 204 -5.89 24.24 -7.89
CA LEU A 204 -6.36 24.10 -9.26
C LEU A 204 -7.89 23.95 -9.26
N LEU A 205 -8.56 24.68 -10.16
CA LEU A 205 -9.99 24.53 -10.41
C LEU A 205 -10.19 23.52 -11.55
N VAL A 206 -10.89 22.42 -11.27
CA VAL A 206 -11.23 21.40 -12.25
C VAL A 206 -12.75 21.40 -12.40
N GLY A 207 -13.26 22.28 -13.26
CA GLY A 207 -14.68 22.61 -13.27
C GLY A 207 -15.09 23.36 -12.01
N GLU A 208 -16.00 22.78 -11.23
CA GLU A 208 -16.50 23.35 -9.97
C GLU A 208 -15.68 22.87 -8.75
N GLU A 209 -14.87 21.84 -8.92
CA GLU A 209 -14.09 21.23 -7.83
C GLU A 209 -12.77 21.99 -7.63
N ARG A 210 -12.38 22.14 -6.36
CA ARG A 210 -11.12 22.76 -5.95
C ARG A 210 -10.18 21.69 -5.45
N ILE A 211 -9.03 21.56 -6.09
CA ILE A 211 -8.05 20.52 -5.80
C ILE A 211 -6.73 21.17 -5.43
N LYS A 212 -6.08 20.66 -4.39
CA LYS A 212 -4.72 21.06 -4.05
C LYS A 212 -3.73 20.11 -4.72
N LEU A 213 -2.74 20.67 -5.38
CA LEU A 213 -1.68 19.95 -6.07
C LEU A 213 -0.33 20.51 -5.62
N ASN A 214 0.73 19.72 -5.76
CA ASN A 214 2.08 20.26 -5.69
C ASN A 214 2.36 21.18 -6.90
N LYS A 215 3.45 21.96 -6.81
CA LYS A 215 3.78 22.98 -7.81
C LYS A 215 4.02 22.39 -9.20
N GLU A 216 4.76 21.29 -9.25
CA GLU A 216 5.16 20.60 -10.47
C GLU A 216 3.95 20.02 -11.21
N LEU A 217 3.06 19.33 -10.49
CA LEU A 217 1.85 18.76 -11.06
C LEU A 217 0.88 19.86 -11.48
N CYS A 218 0.73 20.94 -10.71
CA CYS A 218 -0.09 22.09 -11.11
C CYS A 218 0.40 22.71 -12.42
N ALA A 219 1.71 22.92 -12.57
CA ALA A 219 2.30 23.43 -13.82
C ALA A 219 2.06 22.46 -14.99
N SER A 220 2.31 21.17 -14.76
CA SER A 220 2.12 20.10 -15.74
C SER A 220 0.67 20.02 -16.24
N VAL A 221 -0.30 20.08 -15.31
CA VAL A 221 -1.73 20.06 -15.62
C VAL A 221 -2.16 21.32 -16.36
N LYS A 222 -1.67 22.51 -15.98
CA LYS A 222 -1.94 23.75 -16.70
C LYS A 222 -1.44 23.67 -18.14
N THR A 223 -0.21 23.18 -18.37
CA THR A 223 0.30 22.99 -19.73
C THR A 223 -0.55 22.00 -20.53
N ALA A 224 -0.94 20.87 -19.94
CA ALA A 224 -1.81 19.91 -20.61
C ALA A 224 -3.19 20.52 -20.94
N TYR A 225 -3.76 21.29 -20.01
CA TYR A 225 -5.03 22.01 -20.19
C TYR A 225 -4.93 23.02 -21.33
N ASP A 226 -3.89 23.86 -21.32
CA ASP A 226 -3.66 24.87 -22.35
C ASP A 226 -3.48 24.23 -23.72
N LEU A 227 -2.69 23.16 -23.81
CA LEU A 227 -2.52 22.41 -25.06
C LEU A 227 -3.87 21.90 -25.58
N VAL A 228 -4.64 21.20 -24.75
CA VAL A 228 -5.91 20.57 -25.18
C VAL A 228 -6.98 21.60 -25.47
N TYR A 229 -7.34 22.46 -24.52
CA TYR A 229 -8.51 23.34 -24.63
C TYR A 229 -8.28 24.52 -25.58
N SER A 230 -7.06 25.05 -25.70
CA SER A 230 -6.80 26.19 -26.60
C SER A 230 -6.73 25.76 -28.06
N LYS A 231 -6.21 24.56 -28.35
CA LYS A 231 -5.91 24.12 -29.73
C LYS A 231 -6.89 23.09 -30.30
N THR A 232 -7.83 22.59 -29.50
CA THR A 232 -8.80 21.59 -29.96
C THR A 232 -10.24 21.96 -29.63
N THR A 233 -11.17 21.30 -30.30
CA THR A 233 -12.61 21.34 -29.99
C THR A 233 -13.01 20.36 -28.86
N PHE A 234 -12.04 19.88 -28.08
CA PHE A 234 -12.28 18.98 -26.95
C PHE A 234 -13.26 19.58 -25.94
N SER A 235 -14.15 18.73 -25.45
CA SER A 235 -15.20 19.05 -24.50
C SER A 235 -15.17 18.09 -23.30
N PRO A 236 -15.65 18.51 -22.12
CA PRO A 236 -15.76 17.60 -20.99
C PRO A 236 -16.52 16.32 -21.35
N ARG A 237 -16.03 15.17 -20.88
CA ARG A 237 -16.46 13.79 -21.20
C ARG A 237 -15.95 13.23 -22.53
N ASP A 238 -15.21 14.00 -23.31
CA ASP A 238 -14.54 13.43 -24.48
C ASP A 238 -13.47 12.41 -24.08
N PRO A 239 -13.25 11.39 -24.92
CA PRO A 239 -12.39 10.29 -24.53
C PRO A 239 -10.92 10.70 -24.46
N ILE A 240 -10.24 10.30 -23.39
CA ILE A 240 -8.79 10.41 -23.25
C ILE A 240 -8.24 9.03 -22.90
N PHE A 241 -7.25 8.59 -23.66
CA PHE A 241 -6.47 7.41 -23.35
C PHE A 241 -5.12 7.80 -22.73
N ALA A 242 -4.78 7.11 -21.64
CA ALA A 242 -3.49 7.21 -20.97
C ALA A 242 -3.16 5.85 -20.33
N PHE A 243 -1.93 5.65 -19.85
CA PHE A 243 -1.58 4.47 -19.05
C PHE A 243 -1.70 4.72 -17.55
N ALA A 244 -1.64 3.64 -16.75
CA ALA A 244 -1.91 3.61 -15.32
C ALA A 244 -1.44 4.82 -14.52
N SER A 245 -0.23 5.29 -14.78
CA SER A 245 0.40 6.37 -14.03
C SER A 245 -0.01 7.78 -14.48
N GLU A 246 -0.77 7.91 -15.56
CA GLU A 246 -1.16 9.15 -16.21
C GLU A 246 -2.68 9.42 -16.08
N TYR A 247 -3.45 8.55 -15.41
CA TYR A 247 -4.90 8.72 -15.28
C TYR A 247 -5.36 9.99 -14.58
N GLY A 248 -4.51 10.58 -13.74
CA GLY A 248 -4.78 11.88 -13.15
C GLY A 248 -5.15 12.92 -14.21
N TYR A 249 -4.48 12.91 -15.38
CA TYR A 249 -4.75 13.87 -16.46
C TYR A 249 -6.14 13.71 -17.07
N ILE A 250 -6.69 12.49 -17.10
CA ILE A 250 -8.04 12.27 -17.62
C ILE A 250 -9.04 13.00 -16.74
N TYR A 251 -8.89 12.88 -15.42
CA TYR A 251 -9.72 13.57 -14.46
C TYR A 251 -9.50 15.09 -14.47
N PHE A 252 -8.24 15.55 -14.48
CA PHE A 252 -7.93 16.99 -14.52
C PHE A 252 -8.43 17.70 -15.79
N LEU A 253 -8.45 17.00 -16.92
CA LEU A 253 -9.00 17.48 -18.19
C LEU A 253 -10.49 17.17 -18.34
N LYS A 254 -11.15 16.64 -17.31
CA LYS A 254 -12.58 16.25 -17.31
C LYS A 254 -12.93 15.29 -18.47
N GLY A 255 -11.98 14.49 -18.93
CA GLY A 255 -12.16 13.48 -19.97
C GLY A 255 -12.81 12.21 -19.43
N THR A 256 -12.97 11.23 -20.31
CA THR A 256 -13.48 9.89 -19.95
C THR A 256 -12.56 8.81 -20.51
N LEU A 257 -12.30 7.76 -19.73
CA LEU A 257 -11.52 6.62 -20.19
C LEU A 257 -12.31 5.83 -21.25
N PRO A 258 -11.73 5.52 -22.41
CA PRO A 258 -12.38 4.64 -23.37
C PRO A 258 -12.43 3.23 -22.79
N GLY A 259 -13.61 2.69 -22.51
CA GLY A 259 -13.76 1.31 -22.01
C GLY A 259 -13.63 1.20 -20.49
N TRP A 260 -12.43 0.93 -19.98
CA TRP A 260 -12.17 0.49 -18.59
C TRP A 260 -11.20 1.43 -17.82
N GLY A 261 -11.25 1.36 -16.48
CA GLY A 261 -10.57 2.27 -15.54
C GLY A 261 -9.04 2.10 -15.37
N TRP A 262 -8.47 1.02 -15.89
CA TRP A 262 -7.07 0.61 -15.68
C TRP A 262 -6.47 -0.18 -16.87
N TYR A 263 -5.80 0.52 -17.76
CA TYR A 263 -4.89 -0.01 -18.78
C TYR A 263 -3.48 -0.23 -18.24
N SER A 264 -2.96 -1.45 -18.45
CA SER A 264 -1.60 -1.86 -18.11
C SER A 264 -1.01 -2.78 -19.19
N GLU A 265 0.30 -2.76 -19.33
CA GLU A 265 1.01 -3.70 -20.21
C GLU A 265 0.87 -5.16 -19.79
N THR A 266 0.56 -5.42 -18.52
CA THR A 266 0.41 -6.78 -17.98
C THR A 266 -0.98 -7.37 -18.21
N SER A 267 -1.95 -6.56 -18.66
CA SER A 267 -3.35 -6.98 -18.80
C SER A 267 -3.90 -6.73 -20.21
N LYS A 268 -3.05 -6.91 -21.23
CA LYS A 268 -3.34 -6.59 -22.64
C LYS A 268 -4.68 -7.14 -23.14
N GLU A 269 -5.00 -8.39 -22.83
CA GLU A 269 -6.21 -9.06 -23.32
C GLU A 269 -7.49 -8.55 -22.66
N MET A 270 -7.43 -8.28 -21.35
CA MET A 270 -8.53 -7.62 -20.64
C MET A 270 -8.75 -6.23 -21.20
N ASN A 271 -7.67 -5.47 -21.41
CA ASN A 271 -7.74 -4.11 -21.93
C ASN A 271 -8.30 -4.07 -23.37
N ARG A 272 -7.90 -5.01 -24.23
CA ARG A 272 -8.47 -5.22 -25.56
C ARG A 272 -9.98 -5.41 -25.49
N THR A 273 -10.43 -6.36 -24.67
CA THR A 273 -11.85 -6.69 -24.52
C THR A 273 -12.66 -5.48 -24.07
N GLN A 274 -12.13 -4.74 -23.10
CA GLN A 274 -12.80 -3.55 -22.56
C GLN A 274 -12.87 -2.41 -23.59
N LEU A 275 -11.79 -2.17 -24.33
CA LEU A 275 -11.77 -1.15 -25.37
C LEU A 275 -12.73 -1.48 -26.52
N GLU A 276 -12.75 -2.74 -26.99
CA GLU A 276 -13.65 -3.20 -28.05
C GLU A 276 -15.12 -3.11 -27.62
N SER A 277 -15.42 -3.41 -26.34
CA SER A 277 -16.77 -3.35 -25.77
C SER A 277 -17.25 -1.94 -25.39
N SER A 278 -16.38 -0.93 -25.48
CA SER A 278 -16.69 0.46 -25.12
C SER A 278 -17.93 0.98 -25.85
N ARG A 279 -18.80 1.68 -25.12
CA ARG A 279 -20.03 2.31 -25.64
C ARG A 279 -19.90 3.82 -25.84
N ILE A 280 -18.69 4.37 -25.74
CA ILE A 280 -18.46 5.80 -25.98
C ILE A 280 -18.77 6.14 -27.44
N LYS A 281 -19.68 7.10 -27.64
CA LYS A 281 -20.20 7.47 -28.97
C LYS A 281 -19.13 8.13 -29.85
N ASN A 282 -18.30 9.00 -29.27
CA ASN A 282 -17.25 9.75 -29.97
C ASN A 282 -15.86 9.17 -29.71
N ILE A 283 -15.74 7.85 -29.61
CA ILE A 283 -14.46 7.18 -29.34
C ILE A 283 -13.38 7.51 -30.38
N ASP A 284 -13.80 7.80 -31.61
CA ASP A 284 -12.96 8.24 -32.72
C ASP A 284 -12.31 9.62 -32.49
N GLN A 285 -12.69 10.35 -31.44
CA GLN A 285 -12.09 11.62 -31.00
C GLN A 285 -11.09 11.46 -29.86
N THR A 286 -10.74 10.23 -29.49
CA THR A 286 -9.86 9.94 -28.33
C THR A 286 -8.56 10.72 -28.40
N ILE A 287 -8.23 11.50 -27.38
CA ILE A 287 -6.90 12.10 -27.18
C ILE A 287 -5.99 11.08 -26.51
N PHE A 288 -4.73 11.00 -26.93
CA PHE A 288 -3.73 10.13 -26.29
C PHE A 288 -2.75 10.98 -25.49
N ILE A 289 -2.56 10.64 -24.21
CA ILE A 289 -1.51 11.21 -23.34
C ILE A 289 -0.57 10.07 -22.99
N LEU A 290 0.62 10.07 -23.60
CA LEU A 290 1.57 8.95 -23.52
C LEU A 290 2.99 9.47 -23.26
N PRO A 291 3.86 8.68 -22.62
CA PRO A 291 5.30 9.00 -22.58
C PRO A 291 5.86 9.15 -24.01
N VAL A 292 6.75 10.12 -24.22
CA VAL A 292 7.31 10.44 -25.56
C VAL A 292 7.97 9.22 -26.22
N GLU A 293 8.65 8.39 -25.43
CA GLU A 293 9.36 7.21 -25.91
C GLU A 293 8.46 5.97 -26.03
N TYR A 294 7.24 6.04 -25.50
CA TYR A 294 6.36 4.89 -25.43
C TYR A 294 5.71 4.61 -26.77
N ARG A 295 5.80 3.34 -27.21
CA ARG A 295 5.14 2.84 -28.41
C ARG A 295 3.98 1.94 -28.01
N LEU A 296 2.79 2.29 -28.49
CA LEU A 296 1.59 1.54 -28.22
C LEU A 296 1.68 0.14 -28.84
N ASP A 297 1.37 -0.89 -28.06
CA ASP A 297 1.40 -2.28 -28.55
C ASP A 297 0.44 -2.48 -29.73
N SER A 298 0.84 -3.33 -30.68
CA SER A 298 0.05 -3.69 -31.86
C SER A 298 -1.38 -4.15 -31.54
N LEU A 299 -1.58 -4.82 -30.40
CA LEU A 299 -2.90 -5.26 -29.94
C LEU A 299 -3.80 -4.05 -29.64
N TYR A 300 -3.30 -3.04 -28.95
CA TYR A 300 -4.04 -1.81 -28.69
C TYR A 300 -4.35 -1.07 -29.98
N ILE A 301 -3.35 -0.91 -30.86
CA ILE A 301 -3.53 -0.24 -32.16
C ILE A 301 -4.64 -0.93 -32.95
N SER A 302 -4.62 -2.26 -33.03
CA SER A 302 -5.65 -3.02 -33.73
C SER A 302 -7.04 -2.86 -33.11
N SER A 303 -7.12 -2.80 -31.79
CA SER A 303 -8.37 -2.61 -31.03
C SER A 303 -8.96 -1.22 -31.25
N PHE A 304 -8.12 -0.19 -31.20
CA PHE A 304 -8.50 1.19 -31.51
C PHE A 304 -8.97 1.31 -32.96
N LYS A 305 -8.27 0.67 -33.90
CA LYS A 305 -8.64 0.70 -35.32
C LYS A 305 -10.02 0.09 -35.58
N LYS A 306 -10.40 -0.99 -34.90
CA LYS A 306 -11.76 -1.57 -34.95
C LYS A 306 -12.84 -0.59 -34.48
N ARG A 307 -12.47 0.39 -33.67
CA ARG A 307 -13.35 1.46 -33.16
C ARG A 307 -13.18 2.78 -33.92
N ASN A 308 -12.61 2.74 -35.12
CA ASN A 308 -12.35 3.90 -35.97
C ASN A 308 -11.39 4.94 -35.36
N VAL A 309 -10.51 4.50 -34.44
CA VAL A 309 -9.39 5.30 -33.92
C VAL A 309 -8.12 4.85 -34.64
N ARG A 310 -7.64 5.67 -35.58
CA ARG A 310 -6.44 5.37 -36.39
C ARG A 310 -5.21 6.08 -35.81
N PHE A 311 -4.77 5.60 -34.65
CA PHE A 311 -3.55 6.08 -34.01
C PHE A 311 -2.36 5.18 -34.41
N PRO A 312 -1.23 5.75 -34.87
CA PRO A 312 -0.89 7.18 -34.89
C PRO A 312 -1.21 7.94 -36.20
N GLU A 313 -1.75 7.28 -37.23
CA GLU A 313 -1.80 7.81 -38.61
C GLU A 313 -2.61 9.11 -38.76
N ASP A 314 -3.79 9.16 -38.14
CA ASP A 314 -4.71 10.30 -38.20
C ASP A 314 -4.49 11.31 -37.06
N TYR A 315 -3.36 11.21 -36.38
CA TYR A 315 -3.04 12.00 -35.21
C TYR A 315 -1.92 12.99 -35.47
N THR A 316 -1.91 14.05 -34.67
CA THR A 316 -0.83 15.04 -34.63
C THR A 316 -0.40 15.23 -33.19
N LYS A 317 0.92 15.26 -32.96
CA LYS A 317 1.49 15.64 -31.67
C LYS A 317 1.24 17.13 -31.43
N LEU A 318 0.49 17.45 -30.39
CA LEU A 318 0.09 18.82 -30.06
C LEU A 318 1.16 19.57 -29.27
N GLY A 319 1.93 18.83 -28.48
CA GLY A 319 2.98 19.33 -27.62
C GLY A 319 3.44 18.26 -26.64
N GLU A 320 4.45 18.61 -25.86
CA GLU A 320 5.03 17.79 -24.80
C GLU A 320 5.03 18.59 -23.51
N PHE A 321 4.97 17.89 -22.39
CA PHE A 321 5.04 18.48 -21.07
C PHE A 321 5.68 17.49 -20.09
N THR A 322 6.31 18.04 -19.06
CA THR A 322 6.97 17.25 -18.04
C THR A 322 5.98 16.79 -16.99
N HIS A 323 6.02 15.50 -16.67
CA HIS A 323 5.35 14.90 -15.52
C HIS A 323 6.38 14.36 -14.54
N ARG A 324 6.21 14.70 -13.26
CA ARG A 324 7.04 14.20 -12.18
C ARG A 324 6.20 13.31 -11.28
N LEU A 325 6.60 12.04 -11.17
CA LEU A 325 6.03 11.08 -10.24
C LEU A 325 7.14 10.65 -9.29
N GLU A 326 7.00 10.95 -8.00
CA GLU A 326 8.06 10.70 -7.00
C GLU A 326 9.40 11.36 -7.43
N ALA A 327 10.46 10.56 -7.54
CA ALA A 327 11.79 10.99 -8.00
C ALA A 327 11.98 10.93 -9.52
N GLU A 328 11.03 10.33 -10.26
CA GLU A 328 11.15 10.13 -11.70
C GLU A 328 10.52 11.30 -12.45
N GLN A 329 11.30 11.88 -13.36
CA GLN A 329 10.84 12.89 -14.30
C GLN A 329 10.71 12.24 -15.68
N ARG A 330 9.53 12.35 -16.29
CA ARG A 330 9.27 11.84 -17.64
C ARG A 330 8.61 12.90 -18.50
N GLN A 331 8.88 12.84 -19.80
CA GLN A 331 8.18 13.67 -20.79
C GLN A 331 6.94 12.92 -21.29
N LEU A 332 5.80 13.60 -21.24
CA LEU A 332 4.55 13.14 -21.82
C LEU A 332 4.23 13.95 -23.07
N ALA A 333 3.68 13.30 -24.08
CA ALA A 333 3.18 13.91 -25.31
C ALA A 333 1.66 13.80 -25.37
N ILE A 334 1.02 14.85 -25.89
CA ILE A 334 -0.40 14.86 -26.21
C ILE A 334 -0.56 14.67 -27.71
N TYR A 335 -1.25 13.61 -28.12
CA TYR A 335 -1.62 13.38 -29.50
C TYR A 335 -3.12 13.53 -29.66
N VAL A 336 -3.52 14.30 -30.65
CA VAL A 336 -4.94 14.59 -30.91
C VAL A 336 -5.32 14.18 -32.33
N PRO A 337 -6.57 13.71 -32.54
CA PRO A 337 -7.07 13.46 -33.88
C PRO A 337 -7.03 14.74 -34.71
N LYS A 338 -6.55 14.64 -35.94
CA LYS A 338 -6.48 15.75 -36.89
C LYS A 338 -7.83 16.48 -37.05
N LYS A 339 -8.96 15.80 -36.93
CA LYS A 339 -10.31 16.37 -37.13
C LYS A 339 -10.82 17.28 -36.00
N ILE A 340 -10.21 17.23 -34.81
CA ILE A 340 -10.64 18.07 -33.66
C ILE A 340 -9.73 19.27 -33.44
N LEU A 341 -8.74 19.51 -34.31
CA LEU A 341 -7.86 20.67 -34.23
C LEU A 341 -8.62 21.95 -34.62
N LYS A 342 -8.49 23.00 -33.82
CA LYS A 342 -9.02 24.35 -34.13
C LYS A 342 -8.17 25.01 -35.21
N GLY A 343 -8.82 25.77 -36.10
CA GLY A 343 -8.12 26.59 -37.11
C GLY A 343 -7.49 25.80 -38.25
N LYS A 344 -8.14 24.70 -38.65
CA LYS A 344 -7.82 23.99 -39.89
C LYS A 344 -8.48 24.62 -41.11
#